data_AF-A0A7S2LAZ4-F1
#
_entry.id   AF-A0A7S2LAZ4-F1
#
_cell.length_a   1.000
_cell.length_b   1.000
_cell.length_c   1.000
_cell.angle_alpha   90.00
_cell.angle_beta   90.00
_cell.angle_gamma   90.00
#
_symmetry.space_group_name_H-M   'P 1'
#
loop_
_entity.id
_entity.type
_entity.pdbx_description
1 polymer ?
#
loop_
_entity_poly.entity_id
_entity_poly.type
_entity_poly.pdbx_seq_one_letter_code
_entity_poly.pdbx_strand_id
1 'polypeptide(L)'
;LDPEARNFEPSSPAPQLSIPPGLNGSPPVHLTPVFLLDNNNFQHQYQQHPQQVSYSYPPGLPEVSMQSYPHQQAPTVNGVHLSPTSKTFPTTTLEERQLQGLKAQACLTRRPSANGGNNGTSPFLYNNNSHTICSPYIQYKYDPTKVYQWDLQENIKLNKILNAIAKGCKKNSCFKVEDKLLRTISKFVRGECKAMPDISSFGIAINAWARRGERGSAERAEALLHRMTALYDARIILSKPDARMYTTVIGAWSRSHDEGRATRAEMLLNWMEERYTNGDYDVKPNVRTYGAVLHAFAKSGEVGAAERAQELLDRMEKMYTDGDPDVKPNVITYNAVITAYAKSRDKGRAQKAEELLKRMQELSEQGNTDVEPDVVTYNSVIDAWAKAGERGSAVRAEQLLNRMQTLYRSGCTELK
;
A
#
# COMPACT_ATOMS: atom_id res chain seq x y z
N LEU A 1 54.29 8.85 -49.91
CA LEU A 1 54.79 10.18 -49.55
C LEU A 1 54.35 10.43 -48.11
N ASP A 2 55.15 9.93 -47.18
CA ASP A 2 55.26 10.39 -45.78
C ASP A 2 56.27 11.57 -45.75
N PRO A 3 56.57 12.26 -44.62
CA PRO A 3 55.82 12.51 -43.37
C PRO A 3 56.04 13.96 -42.82
N GLU A 4 55.47 14.26 -41.64
CA GLU A 4 56.00 15.04 -40.48
C GLU A 4 54.80 15.64 -39.71
N ALA A 5 54.26 15.13 -38.59
CA ALA A 5 54.79 14.52 -37.37
C ALA A 5 55.65 15.47 -36.50
N ARG A 6 55.07 16.02 -35.42
CA ARG A 6 55.77 16.22 -34.14
C ARG A 6 54.87 15.85 -32.96
N ASN A 7 55.19 14.68 -32.41
CA ASN A 7 54.88 14.21 -31.07
C ASN A 7 55.60 15.06 -30.02
N PHE A 8 55.03 15.19 -28.82
CA PHE A 8 55.77 15.17 -27.55
C PHE A 8 54.85 14.75 -26.39
N GLU A 9 55.04 13.51 -25.94
CA GLU A 9 54.92 13.04 -24.54
C GLU A 9 56.38 12.71 -24.07
N PRO A 10 56.69 12.32 -22.81
CA PRO A 10 55.95 12.38 -21.53
C PRO A 10 56.80 12.98 -20.38
N SER A 11 56.20 13.31 -19.22
CA SER A 11 56.92 13.26 -17.91
C SER A 11 55.96 13.22 -16.71
N SER A 12 55.93 12.06 -16.05
CA SER A 12 55.64 11.87 -14.60
C SER A 12 56.87 12.32 -13.77
N PRO A 13 56.85 12.49 -12.42
CA PRO A 13 55.95 11.88 -11.42
C PRO A 13 55.45 12.80 -10.28
N ALA A 14 54.66 12.20 -9.38
CA ALA A 14 54.08 12.74 -8.16
C ALA A 14 55.08 13.34 -7.14
N PRO A 15 54.56 14.05 -6.12
CA PRO A 15 55.13 13.96 -4.78
C PRO A 15 54.08 13.46 -3.76
N GLN A 16 54.45 12.36 -3.08
CA GLN A 16 54.06 12.13 -1.69
C GLN A 16 54.91 13.02 -0.76
N LEU A 17 54.43 13.18 0.48
CA LEU A 17 55.06 13.59 1.75
C LEU A 17 54.15 14.63 2.43
N SER A 18 53.88 14.66 3.74
CA SER A 18 54.21 13.79 4.87
C SER A 18 53.39 14.28 6.08
N ILE A 19 53.08 13.34 6.96
CA ILE A 19 52.56 13.55 8.32
C ILE A 19 53.61 14.26 9.18
N PRO A 20 53.23 15.10 10.16
CA PRO A 20 54.03 15.32 11.36
C PRO A 20 53.44 14.62 12.60
N PRO A 21 54.27 14.29 13.60
CA PRO A 21 54.06 13.16 14.50
C PRO A 21 53.69 13.56 15.94
N GLY A 22 53.04 12.62 16.64
CA GLY A 22 53.65 11.97 17.81
C GLY A 22 53.26 12.41 19.23
N LEU A 23 53.14 11.35 20.07
CA LEU A 23 53.33 11.24 21.52
C LEU A 23 52.07 11.48 22.38
N ASN A 24 51.66 10.62 23.31
CA ASN A 24 52.19 9.34 23.83
C ASN A 24 51.13 8.73 24.76
N GLY A 25 51.09 7.39 24.90
CA GLY A 25 50.53 6.75 26.12
C GLY A 25 49.77 5.44 25.95
N SER A 26 50.49 4.32 25.80
CA SER A 26 50.07 2.92 26.06
C SER A 26 49.83 2.66 27.58
N PRO A 27 49.49 1.44 28.11
CA PRO A 27 49.20 0.13 27.48
C PRO A 27 47.94 -0.61 28.07
N PRO A 28 47.65 -1.89 27.70
CA PRO A 28 46.33 -2.55 27.80
C PRO A 28 46.22 -3.71 28.82
N VAL A 29 44.99 -4.16 29.13
CA VAL A 29 44.66 -5.43 29.82
C VAL A 29 43.27 -5.91 29.31
N HIS A 30 43.19 -6.85 28.36
CA HIS A 30 42.93 -8.30 28.49
C HIS A 30 41.45 -8.73 28.74
N LEU A 31 40.84 -9.40 27.74
CA LEU A 31 40.33 -10.80 27.77
C LEU A 31 39.09 -11.02 26.88
N THR A 32 39.28 -11.80 25.81
CA THR A 32 38.27 -12.67 25.17
C THR A 32 38.12 -13.98 26.00
N PRO A 33 37.14 -14.86 25.76
CA PRO A 33 37.23 -15.77 24.61
C PRO A 33 35.91 -16.06 23.85
N VAL A 34 36.14 -16.37 22.58
CA VAL A 34 35.30 -17.07 21.60
C VAL A 34 35.22 -18.56 21.94
N PHE A 35 34.11 -19.23 21.60
CA PHE A 35 34.13 -20.66 21.27
C PHE A 35 33.45 -20.90 19.92
N LEU A 36 34.25 -21.34 18.96
CA LEU A 36 33.90 -22.08 17.74
C LEU A 36 34.55 -23.46 17.90
N LEU A 37 33.84 -24.53 17.53
CA LEU A 37 34.42 -25.81 17.13
C LEU A 37 33.71 -26.29 15.86
N ASP A 38 34.35 -26.03 14.72
CA ASP A 38 34.83 -26.99 13.70
C ASP A 38 34.55 -28.49 13.94
N ASN A 39 34.47 -29.41 12.96
CA ASN A 39 34.37 -29.42 11.50
C ASN A 39 34.29 -30.92 11.06
N ASN A 40 33.86 -31.16 9.81
CA ASN A 40 34.30 -32.24 8.90
C ASN A 40 33.81 -33.72 8.97
N ASN A 41 33.05 -34.06 7.91
CA ASN A 41 33.43 -34.97 6.80
C ASN A 41 33.13 -36.48 6.88
N PHE A 42 32.26 -36.98 6.00
CA PHE A 42 32.44 -38.25 5.25
C PHE A 42 31.58 -38.28 3.97
N GLN A 43 32.20 -38.71 2.87
CA GLN A 43 31.67 -38.83 1.49
C GLN A 43 30.96 -40.18 1.19
N HIS A 44 30.33 -40.21 0.00
CA HIS A 44 29.94 -41.36 -0.87
C HIS A 44 28.57 -42.02 -0.56
N GLN A 45 27.69 -42.43 -1.50
CA GLN A 45 27.73 -42.58 -2.97
C GLN A 45 26.31 -42.94 -3.52
N TYR A 46 26.10 -42.65 -4.81
CA TYR A 46 25.24 -43.32 -5.83
C TYR A 46 23.68 -43.39 -5.79
N GLN A 47 23.12 -42.71 -6.81
CA GLN A 47 22.00 -43.01 -7.73
C GLN A 47 21.14 -44.29 -7.58
N GLN A 48 19.81 -44.18 -7.81
CA GLN A 48 19.01 -44.73 -8.95
C GLN A 48 17.48 -44.57 -8.67
N HIS A 49 16.71 -44.10 -9.66
CA HIS A 49 15.23 -44.11 -9.76
C HIS A 49 14.70 -45.53 -10.11
N PRO A 50 13.39 -45.81 -10.35
CA PRO A 50 12.10 -45.16 -10.00
C PRO A 50 11.10 -46.18 -9.37
N GLN A 51 9.85 -45.80 -9.03
CA GLN A 51 8.59 -46.48 -9.45
C GLN A 51 7.34 -45.88 -8.76
N GLN A 52 6.25 -45.85 -9.53
CA GLN A 52 4.88 -45.40 -9.26
C GLN A 52 4.23 -46.10 -8.06
N VAL A 53 3.27 -45.48 -7.36
CA VAL A 53 1.95 -46.06 -7.01
C VAL A 53 0.94 -44.95 -6.62
N SER A 54 -0.30 -45.21 -7.04
CA SER A 54 -1.60 -44.52 -7.03
C SER A 54 -2.14 -43.84 -5.76
N TYR A 55 -3.04 -42.88 -6.03
CA TYR A 55 -4.04 -42.30 -5.12
C TYR A 55 -5.09 -43.33 -4.64
N SER A 56 -5.44 -43.28 -3.35
CA SER A 56 -6.71 -43.79 -2.82
C SER A 56 -7.15 -42.99 -1.57
N TYR A 57 -8.41 -42.56 -1.57
CA TYR A 57 -9.10 -41.93 -0.44
C TYR A 57 -9.40 -42.97 0.66
N PRO A 58 -9.38 -42.61 1.96
CA PRO A 58 -10.03 -43.41 3.00
C PRO A 58 -11.41 -42.84 3.40
N PRO A 59 -12.41 -43.71 3.65
CA PRO A 59 -13.73 -43.37 4.18
C PRO A 59 -13.84 -43.61 5.70
N GLY A 60 -14.90 -43.07 6.31
CA GLY A 60 -15.55 -43.67 7.50
C GLY A 60 -15.28 -43.01 8.85
N LEU A 61 -16.28 -42.25 9.33
CA LEU A 61 -16.47 -41.89 10.74
C LEU A 61 -17.17 -43.03 11.49
N PRO A 62 -16.92 -43.20 12.81
CA PRO A 62 -17.92 -43.73 13.73
C PRO A 62 -18.36 -42.66 14.76
N GLU A 63 -19.67 -42.62 14.99
CA GLU A 63 -20.30 -42.04 16.20
C GLU A 63 -19.89 -42.81 17.47
N VAL A 64 -19.94 -42.17 18.65
CA VAL A 64 -20.60 -42.67 19.88
C VAL A 64 -20.42 -41.68 21.08
N SER A 65 -21.58 -41.22 21.56
CA SER A 65 -22.10 -40.89 22.92
C SER A 65 -21.31 -40.22 24.07
N MET A 66 -22.11 -39.40 24.78
CA MET A 66 -21.98 -38.74 26.10
C MET A 66 -21.33 -39.54 27.25
N GLN A 67 -20.62 -38.80 28.12
CA GLN A 67 -20.57 -39.00 29.58
C GLN A 67 -20.19 -37.68 30.30
N SER A 68 -20.38 -37.64 31.63
CA SER A 68 -20.99 -36.57 32.41
C SER A 68 -20.13 -35.96 33.56
N TYR A 69 -20.38 -34.67 33.88
CA TYR A 69 -20.24 -33.92 35.18
C TYR A 69 -18.83 -33.63 35.76
N PRO A 70 -18.63 -32.61 36.66
CA PRO A 70 -19.62 -31.97 37.55
C PRO A 70 -19.62 -30.43 37.71
N HIS A 71 -20.70 -30.00 38.38
CA HIS A 71 -21.06 -28.68 38.90
C HIS A 71 -20.04 -28.01 39.83
N GLN A 72 -19.91 -26.68 39.73
CA GLN A 72 -19.83 -25.80 40.90
C GLN A 72 -20.69 -24.54 40.67
N GLN A 73 -21.50 -24.24 41.69
CA GLN A 73 -22.46 -23.12 41.77
C GLN A 73 -21.75 -21.80 42.08
N ALA A 74 -22.31 -20.68 41.59
CA ALA A 74 -22.05 -19.34 42.11
C ALA A 74 -23.39 -18.63 42.40
N PRO A 75 -23.45 -17.73 43.39
CA PRO A 75 -24.66 -17.43 44.15
C PRO A 75 -25.59 -16.39 43.49
N THR A 76 -26.88 -16.52 43.76
CA THR A 76 -27.94 -15.55 43.44
C THR A 76 -28.13 -14.55 44.58
N VAL A 77 -28.20 -13.24 44.28
CA VAL A 77 -28.98 -12.25 45.04
C VAL A 77 -29.52 -11.13 44.12
N ASN A 78 -30.86 -11.10 44.04
CA ASN A 78 -31.81 -9.98 43.88
C ASN A 78 -31.82 -9.06 42.63
N GLY A 79 -32.72 -9.40 41.70
CA GLY A 79 -33.90 -8.59 41.32
C GLY A 79 -33.72 -7.12 40.91
N VAL A 80 -33.64 -6.87 39.59
CA VAL A 80 -34.29 -5.73 38.91
C VAL A 80 -34.66 -6.18 37.48
N HIS A 81 -35.92 -5.98 37.08
CA HIS A 81 -36.40 -6.15 35.70
C HIS A 81 -35.62 -5.21 34.76
N LEU A 82 -34.90 -5.75 33.77
CA LEU A 82 -34.32 -4.99 32.66
C LEU A 82 -34.96 -5.42 31.33
N SER A 83 -35.62 -4.47 30.68
CA SER A 83 -36.05 -4.53 29.28
C SER A 83 -34.85 -4.68 28.33
N PRO A 84 -34.90 -5.51 27.28
CA PRO A 84 -33.74 -5.75 26.42
C PRO A 84 -33.73 -4.78 25.23
N THR A 85 -32.86 -3.76 25.20
CA THR A 85 -32.41 -3.06 23.96
C THR A 85 -31.30 -2.01 24.20
N SER A 86 -30.27 -2.34 24.99
CA SER A 86 -29.03 -1.55 25.00
C SER A 86 -27.83 -2.49 25.16
N LYS A 87 -27.01 -2.61 24.12
CA LYS A 87 -25.77 -3.39 24.17
C LYS A 87 -24.62 -2.47 24.56
N THR A 88 -23.99 -2.75 25.71
CA THR A 88 -22.76 -2.11 26.20
C THR A 88 -21.52 -2.95 25.82
N PHE A 89 -20.35 -2.32 25.82
CA PHE A 89 -19.07 -2.90 25.39
C PHE A 89 -18.60 -4.07 26.29
N PRO A 90 -18.06 -5.17 25.73
CA PRO A 90 -17.27 -6.12 26.50
C PRO A 90 -15.81 -5.62 26.65
N THR A 91 -15.30 -5.66 27.88
CA THR A 91 -13.92 -5.33 28.23
C THR A 91 -12.99 -6.51 27.98
N THR A 92 -12.07 -6.40 27.03
CA THR A 92 -10.85 -7.23 26.94
C THR A 92 -9.74 -6.65 27.83
N THR A 93 -8.85 -7.52 28.30
CA THR A 93 -7.88 -7.31 29.38
C THR A 93 -6.83 -6.20 29.10
N LEU A 94 -6.36 -5.61 30.20
CA LEU A 94 -5.58 -4.36 30.28
C LEU A 94 -4.16 -4.46 29.68
N GLU A 95 -3.55 -5.64 29.73
CA GLU A 95 -2.14 -5.85 29.37
C GLU A 95 -1.90 -5.89 27.85
N GLU A 96 -2.82 -6.44 27.07
CA GLU A 96 -2.75 -6.42 25.59
C GLU A 96 -2.91 -4.99 25.03
N ARG A 97 -3.56 -4.09 25.78
CA ARG A 97 -3.88 -2.71 25.35
C ARG A 97 -2.76 -1.70 25.61
N GLN A 98 -1.91 -1.92 26.61
CA GLN A 98 -0.84 -0.98 26.96
C GLN A 98 0.34 -1.05 25.97
N LEU A 99 0.64 -2.23 25.42
CA LEU A 99 1.75 -2.40 24.47
C LEU A 99 1.47 -1.78 23.09
N GLN A 100 0.19 -1.71 22.68
CA GLN A 100 -0.23 -1.04 21.45
C GLN A 100 -0.39 0.49 21.61
N GLY A 101 -0.79 0.96 22.79
CA GLY A 101 -0.98 2.40 23.08
C GLY A 101 0.33 3.19 23.28
N LEU A 102 1.37 2.57 23.88
CA LEU A 102 2.61 3.26 24.19
C LEU A 102 3.44 3.65 22.94
N LYS A 103 3.27 2.94 21.81
CA LYS A 103 3.93 3.30 20.55
C LYS A 103 3.36 4.59 19.92
N ALA A 104 2.10 4.95 20.22
CA ALA A 104 1.45 6.14 19.68
C ALA A 104 1.82 7.44 20.43
N GLN A 105 2.35 7.34 21.66
CA GLN A 105 2.49 8.48 22.57
C GLN A 105 3.88 9.16 22.53
N ALA A 106 4.88 8.53 21.91
CA ALA A 106 6.26 9.04 21.86
C ALA A 106 6.48 10.22 20.86
N CYS A 107 5.47 10.66 20.11
CA CYS A 107 5.63 11.68 19.06
C CYS A 107 5.27 13.13 19.46
N LEU A 108 5.00 13.42 20.73
CA LEU A 108 4.58 14.76 21.17
C LEU A 108 5.67 15.47 21.98
N THR A 109 6.59 16.18 21.34
CA THR A 109 7.13 17.47 21.82
C THR A 109 8.07 18.13 20.78
N ARG A 110 7.57 19.16 20.08
CA ARG A 110 8.25 20.47 19.84
C ARG A 110 7.41 21.34 18.90
N ARG A 111 7.04 22.54 19.37
CA ARG A 111 6.43 23.62 18.56
C ARG A 111 7.54 24.45 17.89
N PRO A 112 7.41 24.88 16.62
CA PRO A 112 8.09 26.07 16.13
C PRO A 112 7.19 27.30 16.22
N SER A 113 7.82 28.43 16.58
CA SER A 113 7.23 29.76 16.74
C SER A 113 6.80 30.38 15.40
N ALA A 114 5.71 31.14 15.43
CA ALA A 114 5.19 31.90 14.30
C ALA A 114 6.05 33.13 13.99
N ASN A 115 6.32 33.40 12.70
CA ASN A 115 6.40 34.76 12.14
C ASN A 115 6.43 34.74 10.59
N GLY A 116 5.44 35.43 9.99
CA GLY A 116 5.59 36.20 8.75
C GLY A 116 5.44 35.52 7.39
N GLY A 117 4.40 35.90 6.63
CA GLY A 117 4.44 35.95 5.16
C GLY A 117 3.33 35.20 4.42
N ASN A 118 2.34 35.94 3.91
CA ASN A 118 1.34 35.48 2.94
C ASN A 118 2.00 34.86 1.69
N ASN A 119 1.68 33.59 1.40
CA ASN A 119 1.56 33.01 0.06
C ASN A 119 0.76 31.70 0.16
N GLY A 120 -0.14 31.45 -0.79
CA GLY A 120 -1.11 30.34 -0.77
C GLY A 120 -0.49 28.95 -0.96
N THR A 121 0.26 28.48 0.02
CA THR A 121 0.76 27.11 0.13
C THR A 121 -0.18 26.24 0.96
N SER A 122 -0.45 25.04 0.43
CA SER A 122 -1.19 23.95 1.07
C SER A 122 -0.72 23.70 2.51
N PRO A 123 -1.62 23.48 3.50
CA PRO A 123 -1.25 23.39 4.91
C PRO A 123 -0.56 22.06 5.30
N PHE A 124 -0.19 21.22 4.33
CA PHE A 124 0.50 19.96 4.55
C PHE A 124 2.01 20.12 4.31
N LEU A 125 2.74 20.65 5.30
CA LEU A 125 4.20 20.58 5.31
C LEU A 125 4.63 19.20 5.80
N TYR A 126 5.18 18.39 4.90
CA TYR A 126 5.77 17.09 5.18
C TYR A 126 7.21 17.27 5.69
N ASN A 127 7.55 16.67 6.83
CA ASN A 127 8.92 16.60 7.34
C ASN A 127 9.49 15.21 7.02
N ASN A 128 10.55 15.14 6.21
CA ASN A 128 11.15 13.89 5.72
C ASN A 128 11.72 12.98 6.82
N ASN A 129 11.81 13.44 8.07
CA ASN A 129 12.40 12.68 9.18
C ASN A 129 11.38 12.06 10.15
N SER A 130 10.08 12.18 9.87
CA SER A 130 9.03 11.53 10.64
C SER A 130 7.93 11.10 9.69
N HIS A 131 7.62 9.80 9.61
CA HIS A 131 6.52 9.21 8.82
C HIS A 131 5.11 9.66 9.29
N THR A 132 4.94 10.91 9.70
CA THR A 132 3.74 11.42 10.36
C THR A 132 3.05 12.43 9.45
N ILE A 133 1.93 12.01 8.84
CA ILE A 133 0.97 12.94 8.25
C ILE A 133 0.28 13.67 9.41
N CYS A 134 0.76 14.86 9.77
CA CYS A 134 0.01 15.72 10.68
C CYS A 134 -1.22 16.28 9.96
N SER A 135 -2.35 15.59 10.09
CA SER A 135 -3.66 16.11 9.71
C SER A 135 -4.11 17.18 10.72
N PRO A 136 -4.54 18.38 10.28
CA PRO A 136 -5.04 19.43 11.17
C PRO A 136 -6.49 19.18 11.66
N TYR A 137 -7.02 17.96 11.54
CA TYR A 137 -8.42 17.65 11.85
C TYR A 137 -8.61 17.13 13.28
N ILE A 138 -9.48 17.83 14.03
CA ILE A 138 -10.17 17.45 15.28
C ILE A 138 -9.62 16.18 15.95
N GLN A 139 -8.81 16.36 17.00
CA GLN A 139 -8.41 15.26 17.87
C GLN A 139 -9.59 14.81 18.73
N TYR A 140 -10.15 13.64 18.42
CA TYR A 140 -11.05 12.94 19.34
C TYR A 140 -10.19 12.30 20.43
N LYS A 141 -10.25 12.84 21.64
CA LYS A 141 -9.58 12.21 22.79
C LYS A 141 -10.42 11.02 23.26
N TYR A 142 -9.76 9.88 23.46
CA TYR A 142 -10.37 8.75 24.13
C TYR A 142 -10.81 9.17 25.54
N ASP A 143 -12.09 8.97 25.84
CA ASP A 143 -12.67 9.20 27.15
C ASP A 143 -13.30 7.88 27.63
N PRO A 144 -12.65 7.17 28.57
CA PRO A 144 -13.13 5.88 29.05
C PRO A 144 -14.43 6.00 29.86
N THR A 145 -14.82 7.20 30.28
CA THR A 145 -16.03 7.42 31.10
C THR A 145 -17.28 7.63 30.25
N LYS A 146 -17.11 7.88 28.94
CA LYS A 146 -18.20 8.25 28.05
C LYS A 146 -18.78 7.03 27.35
N VAL A 147 -20.03 6.71 27.67
CA VAL A 147 -20.79 5.64 27.02
C VAL A 147 -21.69 6.23 25.93
N TYR A 148 -21.45 5.84 24.68
CA TYR A 148 -22.27 6.26 23.54
C TYR A 148 -23.47 5.33 23.36
N GLN A 149 -24.69 5.87 23.50
CA GLN A 149 -25.92 5.15 23.19
C GLN A 149 -26.19 5.17 21.69
N TRP A 150 -26.47 4.01 21.10
CA TRP A 150 -26.72 3.88 19.67
C TRP A 150 -27.90 2.95 19.37
N ASP A 151 -28.52 3.15 18.21
CA ASP A 151 -29.65 2.36 17.71
C ASP A 151 -29.39 1.95 16.26
N LEU A 152 -29.41 0.64 16.01
CA LEU A 152 -29.22 0.07 14.68
C LEU A 152 -30.24 0.59 13.67
N GLN A 153 -31.50 0.79 14.07
CA GLN A 153 -32.56 1.27 13.17
C GLN A 153 -32.33 2.73 12.76
N GLU A 154 -31.80 3.56 13.67
CA GLU A 154 -31.40 4.92 13.32
C GLU A 154 -30.22 4.94 12.34
N ASN A 155 -29.25 4.05 12.50
CA ASN A 155 -28.14 3.91 11.56
C ASN A 155 -28.61 3.41 10.17
N ILE A 156 -29.52 2.43 10.12
CA ILE A 156 -30.14 1.99 8.85
C ILE A 156 -30.86 3.15 8.16
N LYS A 157 -31.60 3.97 8.92
CA LYS A 157 -32.25 5.19 8.37
C LYS A 157 -31.22 6.18 7.83
N LEU A 158 -30.12 6.42 8.55
CA LEU A 158 -29.00 7.25 8.09
C LEU A 158 -28.47 6.75 6.74
N ASN A 159 -28.12 5.46 6.65
CA ASN A 159 -27.56 4.85 5.43
C ASN A 159 -28.53 4.94 4.24
N LYS A 160 -29.84 4.81 4.47
CA LYS A 160 -30.87 5.04 3.43
C LYS A 160 -30.88 6.49 2.95
N ILE A 161 -30.82 7.46 3.87
CA ILE A 161 -30.78 8.90 3.54
C ILE A 161 -29.51 9.23 2.75
N LEU A 162 -28.33 8.79 3.23
CA LEU A 162 -27.06 9.04 2.54
C LEU A 162 -27.07 8.46 1.12
N ASN A 163 -27.57 7.24 0.94
CA ASN A 163 -27.72 6.62 -0.39
C ASN A 163 -28.69 7.40 -1.29
N ALA A 164 -29.82 7.87 -0.76
CA ALA A 164 -30.78 8.67 -1.53
C ALA A 164 -30.16 9.99 -2.01
N ILE A 165 -29.39 10.66 -1.14
CA ILE A 165 -28.65 11.89 -1.51
C ILE A 165 -27.59 11.57 -2.58
N ALA A 166 -26.82 10.48 -2.39
CA ALA A 166 -25.78 10.08 -3.33
C ALA A 166 -26.33 9.74 -4.73
N LYS A 167 -27.50 9.08 -4.79
CA LYS A 167 -28.19 8.73 -6.05
C LYS A 167 -28.84 9.91 -6.75
N GLY A 168 -29.07 11.03 -6.07
CA GLY A 168 -29.84 12.16 -6.59
C GLY A 168 -29.26 12.90 -7.80
N CYS A 169 -28.19 12.42 -8.45
CA CYS A 169 -27.56 12.93 -9.68
C CYS A 169 -27.30 14.45 -9.76
N LYS A 170 -27.25 15.16 -8.63
CA LYS A 170 -26.93 16.59 -8.57
C LYS A 170 -25.41 16.77 -8.44
N LYS A 171 -24.83 17.77 -9.11
CA LYS A 171 -23.39 18.13 -9.02
C LYS A 171 -22.88 18.24 -7.56
N ASN A 172 -23.75 18.64 -6.63
CA ASN A 172 -23.41 18.84 -5.22
C ASN A 172 -23.80 17.66 -4.29
N SER A 173 -24.08 16.47 -4.82
CA SER A 173 -24.51 15.31 -4.01
C SER A 173 -23.43 14.90 -3.01
N CYS A 174 -22.16 14.82 -3.41
CA CYS A 174 -21.03 14.46 -2.54
C CYS A 174 -20.89 15.39 -1.32
N PHE A 175 -20.98 16.71 -1.51
CA PHE A 175 -20.96 17.69 -0.42
C PHE A 175 -22.13 17.47 0.55
N LYS A 176 -23.33 17.19 0.03
CA LYS A 176 -24.52 16.96 0.87
C LYS A 176 -24.42 15.65 1.65
N VAL A 177 -23.89 14.59 1.03
CA VAL A 177 -23.63 13.31 1.70
C VAL A 177 -22.63 13.52 2.84
N GLU A 178 -21.52 14.21 2.54
CA GLU A 178 -20.49 14.50 3.54
C GLU A 178 -21.03 15.37 4.67
N ASP A 179 -21.67 16.50 4.38
CA ASP A 179 -22.25 17.39 5.39
C ASP A 179 -23.26 16.65 6.28
N LYS A 180 -24.13 15.81 5.69
CA LYS A 180 -25.08 15.00 6.45
C LYS A 180 -24.37 13.99 7.36
N LEU A 181 -23.34 13.30 6.86
CA LEU A 181 -22.54 12.37 7.65
C LEU A 181 -21.84 13.10 8.81
N LEU A 182 -21.13 14.19 8.53
CA LEU A 182 -20.37 14.95 9.53
C LEU A 182 -21.29 15.55 10.60
N ARG A 183 -22.45 16.10 10.23
CA ARG A 183 -23.45 16.57 11.21
C ARG A 183 -23.96 15.43 12.08
N THR A 184 -24.14 14.24 11.51
CA THR A 184 -24.60 13.07 12.28
C THR A 184 -23.53 12.61 13.27
N ILE A 185 -22.26 12.58 12.87
CA ILE A 185 -21.12 12.34 13.77
C ILE A 185 -21.14 13.35 14.92
N SER A 186 -21.25 14.65 14.64
CA SER A 186 -21.28 15.68 15.69
C SER A 186 -22.47 15.52 16.64
N LYS A 187 -23.66 15.22 16.12
CA LYS A 187 -24.86 14.97 16.95
C LYS A 187 -24.70 13.72 17.81
N PHE A 188 -24.18 12.64 17.23
CA PHE A 188 -23.92 11.39 17.94
C PHE A 188 -22.92 11.59 19.08
N VAL A 189 -21.82 12.29 18.81
CA VAL A 189 -20.80 12.60 19.84
C VAL A 189 -21.37 13.47 20.97
N ARG A 190 -22.35 14.32 20.70
CA ARG A 190 -23.08 15.12 21.71
C ARG A 190 -24.21 14.36 22.41
N GLY A 191 -24.51 13.13 22.01
CA GLY A 191 -25.65 12.36 22.53
C GLY A 191 -27.03 12.82 22.02
N GLU A 192 -27.07 13.66 20.99
CA GLU A 192 -28.30 14.22 20.41
C GLU A 192 -28.99 13.28 19.41
N CYS A 193 -28.31 12.20 18.98
CA CYS A 193 -28.90 11.15 18.15
C CYS A 193 -28.25 9.81 18.45
N LYS A 194 -28.93 8.71 18.11
CA LYS A 194 -28.45 7.33 18.31
C LYS A 194 -27.94 6.68 17.02
N ALA A 195 -27.98 7.40 15.88
CA ALA A 195 -27.37 6.99 14.63
C ALA A 195 -25.84 7.02 14.72
N MET A 196 -25.22 5.88 15.04
CA MET A 196 -23.77 5.70 15.02
C MET A 196 -23.31 5.37 13.59
N PRO A 197 -22.47 6.20 12.94
CA PRO A 197 -21.97 5.92 11.61
C PRO A 197 -21.06 4.69 11.57
N ASP A 198 -21.17 3.91 10.50
CA ASP A 198 -20.45 2.66 10.29
C ASP A 198 -19.71 2.61 8.94
N ILE A 199 -19.15 1.44 8.59
CA ILE A 199 -18.51 1.18 7.29
C ILE A 199 -19.42 1.58 6.11
N SER A 200 -20.74 1.34 6.21
CA SER A 200 -21.66 1.72 5.13
C SER A 200 -21.81 3.24 5.02
N SER A 201 -21.95 3.94 6.14
CA SER A 201 -22.07 5.41 6.18
C SER A 201 -20.86 6.09 5.53
N PHE A 202 -19.65 5.71 5.96
CA PHE A 202 -18.40 6.23 5.40
C PHE A 202 -18.19 5.76 3.97
N GLY A 203 -18.52 4.51 3.65
CA GLY A 203 -18.37 3.94 2.32
C GLY A 203 -19.19 4.69 1.27
N ILE A 204 -20.42 5.13 1.61
CA ILE A 204 -21.25 5.95 0.73
C ILE A 204 -20.59 7.31 0.47
N ALA A 205 -20.11 7.98 1.52
CA ALA A 205 -19.49 9.29 1.40
C ALA A 205 -18.17 9.26 0.62
N ILE A 206 -17.29 8.30 0.93
CA ILE A 206 -16.02 8.08 0.21
C ILE A 206 -16.29 7.77 -1.26
N ASN A 207 -17.22 6.87 -1.58
CA ASN A 207 -17.56 6.55 -2.96
C ASN A 207 -18.16 7.75 -3.72
N ALA A 208 -18.95 8.59 -3.05
CA ALA A 208 -19.50 9.81 -3.66
C ALA A 208 -18.39 10.79 -4.07
N TRP A 209 -17.36 10.94 -3.24
CA TRP A 209 -16.18 11.74 -3.57
C TRP A 209 -15.30 11.08 -4.63
N ALA A 210 -15.01 9.79 -4.49
CA ALA A 210 -14.15 9.04 -5.39
C ALA A 210 -14.66 9.03 -6.85
N ARG A 211 -15.98 9.08 -7.08
CA ARG A 211 -16.55 9.09 -8.43
C ARG A 211 -16.47 10.45 -9.14
N ARG A 212 -16.27 11.54 -8.40
CA ARG A 212 -16.39 12.90 -8.95
C ARG A 212 -15.22 13.29 -9.87
N GLY A 213 -13.99 12.90 -9.52
CA GLY A 213 -12.80 13.19 -10.34
C GLY A 213 -12.40 14.67 -10.44
N GLU A 214 -13.05 15.57 -9.69
CA GLU A 214 -12.65 16.98 -9.60
C GLU A 214 -11.45 17.17 -8.66
N ARG A 215 -10.68 18.25 -8.83
CA ARG A 215 -9.55 18.58 -7.94
C ARG A 215 -9.99 18.63 -6.48
N GLY A 216 -9.18 18.06 -5.59
CA GLY A 216 -9.48 17.94 -4.16
C GLY A 216 -10.51 16.88 -3.80
N SER A 217 -11.16 16.21 -4.76
CA SER A 217 -12.11 15.12 -4.45
C SER A 217 -11.43 13.93 -3.78
N ALA A 218 -10.21 13.61 -4.20
CA ALA A 218 -9.41 12.53 -3.59
C ALA A 218 -9.01 12.89 -2.16
N GLU A 219 -8.61 14.15 -1.93
CA GLU A 219 -8.29 14.66 -0.59
C GLU A 219 -9.49 14.58 0.36
N ARG A 220 -10.70 14.94 -0.11
CA ARG A 220 -11.93 14.82 0.70
C ARG A 220 -12.26 13.36 1.01
N ALA A 221 -12.10 12.46 0.05
CA ALA A 221 -12.27 11.02 0.27
C ALA A 221 -11.27 10.48 1.31
N GLU A 222 -10.01 10.91 1.23
CA GLU A 222 -8.96 10.56 2.18
C GLU A 222 -9.23 11.12 3.59
N ALA A 223 -9.68 12.37 3.69
CA ALA A 223 -10.02 13.00 4.96
C ALA A 223 -11.15 12.25 5.70
N LEU A 224 -12.11 11.69 4.97
CA LEU A 224 -13.17 10.85 5.53
C LEU A 224 -12.64 9.51 6.03
N LEU A 225 -11.71 8.89 5.31
CA LEU A 225 -11.04 7.66 5.73
C LEU A 225 -10.27 7.88 7.04
N HIS A 226 -9.41 8.90 7.10
CA HIS A 226 -8.67 9.27 8.31
C HIS A 226 -9.59 9.59 9.49
N ARG A 227 -10.72 10.27 9.22
CA ARG A 227 -11.71 10.57 10.25
C ARG A 227 -12.36 9.31 10.81
N MET A 228 -12.66 8.33 9.98
CA MET A 228 -13.19 7.05 10.42
C MET A 228 -12.18 6.32 11.32
N THR A 229 -10.90 6.29 10.93
CA THR A 229 -9.81 5.74 11.75
C THR A 229 -9.73 6.44 13.11
N ALA A 230 -9.71 7.77 13.13
CA ALA A 230 -9.63 8.54 14.38
C ALA A 230 -10.83 8.30 15.32
N LEU A 231 -12.04 8.15 14.77
CA LEU A 231 -13.23 7.82 15.56
C LEU A 231 -13.18 6.40 16.13
N TYR A 232 -12.61 5.46 15.39
CA TYR A 232 -12.42 4.08 15.85
C TYR A 232 -11.37 4.01 16.97
N ASP A 233 -10.23 4.68 16.79
CA ASP A 233 -9.15 4.74 17.78
C ASP A 233 -9.62 5.41 19.08
N ALA A 234 -10.45 6.45 18.96
CA ALA A 234 -11.10 7.11 20.09
C ALA A 234 -12.26 6.30 20.72
N ARG A 235 -12.55 5.10 20.23
CA ARG A 235 -13.65 4.21 20.67
C ARG A 235 -15.04 4.87 20.60
N ILE A 236 -15.23 5.79 19.66
CA ILE A 236 -16.51 6.46 19.41
C ILE A 236 -17.40 5.61 18.49
N ILE A 237 -16.80 5.02 17.44
CA ILE A 237 -17.49 4.08 16.55
C ILE A 237 -16.92 2.67 16.72
N LEU A 238 -17.71 1.67 16.37
CA LEU A 238 -17.31 0.25 16.51
C LEU A 238 -16.52 -0.29 15.32
N SER A 239 -16.68 0.32 14.15
CA SER A 239 -16.14 -0.21 12.90
C SER A 239 -14.93 0.59 12.43
N LYS A 240 -13.83 -0.12 12.16
CA LYS A 240 -12.62 0.42 11.51
C LYS A 240 -12.77 0.41 9.98
N PRO A 241 -11.95 1.17 9.24
CA PRO A 241 -11.93 1.09 7.78
C PRO A 241 -11.46 -0.27 7.28
N ASP A 242 -12.07 -0.76 6.20
CA ASP A 242 -11.72 -2.02 5.53
C ASP A 242 -10.82 -1.81 4.30
N ALA A 243 -10.24 -2.88 3.76
CA ALA A 243 -9.40 -2.84 2.56
C ALA A 243 -10.10 -2.13 1.38
N ARG A 244 -11.42 -2.36 1.19
CA ARG A 244 -12.20 -1.78 0.09
C ARG A 244 -12.22 -0.25 0.13
N MET A 245 -12.34 0.34 1.32
CA MET A 245 -12.31 1.79 1.50
C MET A 245 -10.96 2.37 1.10
N TYR A 246 -9.85 1.77 1.56
CA TYR A 246 -8.52 2.22 1.17
C TYR A 246 -8.32 2.11 -0.34
N THR A 247 -8.63 0.97 -0.96
CA THR A 247 -8.54 0.79 -2.42
C THR A 247 -9.39 1.84 -3.17
N THR A 248 -10.55 2.22 -2.62
CA THR A 248 -11.41 3.25 -3.22
C THR A 248 -10.76 4.63 -3.17
N VAL A 249 -10.14 5.01 -2.05
CA VAL A 249 -9.43 6.29 -1.90
C VAL A 249 -8.17 6.32 -2.76
N ILE A 250 -7.38 5.25 -2.76
CA ILE A 250 -6.21 5.09 -3.65
C ILE A 250 -6.64 5.21 -5.11
N GLY A 251 -7.73 4.54 -5.50
CA GLY A 251 -8.32 4.67 -6.83
C GLY A 251 -8.88 6.06 -7.15
N ALA A 252 -9.23 6.87 -6.15
CA ALA A 252 -9.59 8.28 -6.32
C ALA A 252 -8.35 9.13 -6.60
N TRP A 253 -7.28 8.96 -5.83
CA TRP A 253 -5.97 9.60 -6.08
C TRP A 253 -5.41 9.22 -7.46
N SER A 254 -5.48 7.94 -7.81
CA SER A 254 -5.02 7.42 -9.10
C SER A 254 -5.71 8.06 -10.32
N ARG A 255 -6.96 8.51 -10.16
CA ARG A 255 -7.73 9.22 -11.19
C ARG A 255 -7.71 10.73 -11.04
N SER A 256 -7.16 11.28 -9.96
CA SER A 256 -7.12 12.72 -9.73
C SER A 256 -6.10 13.38 -10.66
N HIS A 257 -6.24 14.69 -10.82
CA HIS A 257 -5.27 15.56 -11.51
C HIS A 257 -4.53 16.46 -10.52
N ASP A 258 -4.55 16.09 -9.24
CA ASP A 258 -3.90 16.82 -8.17
C ASP A 258 -2.40 16.49 -8.15
N GLU A 259 -1.59 17.45 -7.72
CA GLU A 259 -0.16 17.25 -7.54
C GLU A 259 0.12 16.28 -6.37
N GLY A 260 1.16 15.46 -6.50
CA GLY A 260 1.52 14.47 -5.48
C GLY A 260 0.57 13.28 -5.40
N ARG A 261 -0.36 13.11 -6.36
CA ARG A 261 -1.33 12.00 -6.36
C ARG A 261 -0.71 10.61 -6.28
N ALA A 262 0.45 10.39 -6.89
CA ALA A 262 1.13 9.10 -6.83
C ALA A 262 1.74 8.88 -5.45
N THR A 263 2.42 9.90 -4.92
CA THR A 263 2.94 9.89 -3.56
C THR A 263 1.83 9.64 -2.53
N ARG A 264 0.67 10.30 -2.64
CA ARG A 264 -0.47 10.09 -1.72
C ARG A 264 -1.06 8.68 -1.84
N ALA A 265 -1.19 8.16 -3.06
CA ALA A 265 -1.66 6.79 -3.30
C ALA A 265 -0.73 5.75 -2.66
N GLU A 266 0.58 5.90 -2.82
CA GLU A 266 1.58 5.02 -2.21
C GLU A 266 1.62 5.12 -0.69
N MET A 267 1.54 6.33 -0.13
CA MET A 267 1.48 6.51 1.33
C MET A 267 0.31 5.74 1.96
N LEU A 268 -0.86 5.75 1.30
CA LEU A 268 -2.02 4.99 1.77
C LEU A 268 -1.79 3.48 1.68
N LEU A 269 -1.12 2.99 0.63
CA LEU A 269 -0.76 1.58 0.51
C LEU A 269 0.22 1.15 1.60
N ASN A 270 1.30 1.92 1.83
CA ASN A 270 2.26 1.64 2.90
C ASN A 270 1.57 1.62 4.27
N TRP A 271 0.59 2.51 4.49
CA TRP A 271 -0.19 2.50 5.72
C TRP A 271 -1.10 1.26 5.84
N MET A 272 -1.67 0.76 4.73
CA MET A 272 -2.40 -0.52 4.75
C MET A 272 -1.47 -1.69 5.09
N GLU A 273 -0.29 -1.76 4.48
CA GLU A 273 0.73 -2.79 4.73
C GLU A 273 1.17 -2.77 6.22
N GLU A 274 1.43 -1.58 6.77
CA GLU A 274 1.78 -1.42 8.19
C GLU A 274 0.65 -1.90 9.11
N ARG A 275 -0.60 -1.55 8.82
CA ARG A 275 -1.73 -2.01 9.65
C ARG A 275 -1.92 -3.53 9.55
N TYR A 276 -1.78 -4.09 8.35
CA TYR A 276 -1.85 -5.53 8.13
C TYR A 276 -0.77 -6.29 8.91
N THR A 277 0.48 -5.82 8.83
CA THR A 277 1.61 -6.43 9.56
C THR A 277 1.49 -6.27 11.08
N ASN A 278 0.79 -5.23 11.55
CA ASN A 278 0.43 -5.04 12.96
C ASN A 278 -0.80 -5.85 13.42
N GLY A 279 -1.32 -6.77 12.60
CA GLY A 279 -2.40 -7.70 12.96
C GLY A 279 -3.81 -7.27 12.52
N ASP A 280 -3.94 -6.20 11.74
CA ASP A 280 -5.21 -5.81 11.13
C ASP A 280 -5.41 -6.51 9.77
N TYR A 281 -5.87 -7.76 9.81
CA TYR A 281 -6.07 -8.56 8.59
C TYR A 281 -7.20 -8.05 7.68
N ASP A 282 -8.10 -7.19 8.19
CA ASP A 282 -9.24 -6.64 7.41
C ASP A 282 -8.81 -5.55 6.41
N VAL A 283 -7.56 -5.09 6.48
CA VAL A 283 -6.99 -4.10 5.58
C VAL A 283 -5.91 -4.66 4.64
N LYS A 284 -5.86 -6.00 4.47
CA LYS A 284 -4.90 -6.65 3.57
C LYS A 284 -4.93 -6.04 2.16
N PRO A 285 -3.81 -5.47 1.67
CA PRO A 285 -3.70 -5.05 0.27
C PRO A 285 -3.83 -6.22 -0.69
N ASN A 286 -4.35 -5.96 -1.88
CA ASN A 286 -4.48 -6.95 -2.96
C ASN A 286 -4.03 -6.35 -4.29
N VAL A 287 -3.97 -7.15 -5.35
CA VAL A 287 -3.55 -6.76 -6.70
C VAL A 287 -4.25 -5.49 -7.21
N ARG A 288 -5.52 -5.27 -6.85
CA ARG A 288 -6.26 -4.05 -7.23
C ARG A 288 -5.74 -2.81 -6.53
N THR A 289 -5.29 -2.96 -5.28
CA THR A 289 -4.73 -1.88 -4.47
C THR A 289 -3.37 -1.46 -5.01
N TYR A 290 -2.46 -2.42 -5.22
CA TYR A 290 -1.17 -2.14 -5.87
C TYR A 290 -1.34 -1.58 -7.28
N GLY A 291 -2.20 -2.19 -8.09
CA GLY A 291 -2.50 -1.73 -9.45
C GLY A 291 -3.01 -0.28 -9.50
N ALA A 292 -3.79 0.14 -8.50
CA ALA A 292 -4.25 1.53 -8.40
C ALA A 292 -3.10 2.51 -8.10
N VAL A 293 -2.13 2.14 -7.26
CA VAL A 293 -0.92 2.93 -6.99
C VAL A 293 -0.01 2.98 -8.24
N LEU A 294 0.22 1.83 -8.88
CA LEU A 294 1.00 1.75 -10.13
C LEU A 294 0.39 2.63 -11.23
N HIS A 295 -0.93 2.60 -11.38
CA HIS A 295 -1.63 3.47 -12.32
C HIS A 295 -1.54 4.96 -11.93
N ALA A 296 -1.43 5.29 -10.63
CA ALA A 296 -1.18 6.65 -10.19
C ALA A 296 0.22 7.13 -10.61
N PHE A 297 1.26 6.30 -10.43
CA PHE A 297 2.61 6.58 -10.94
C PHE A 297 2.64 6.72 -12.47
N ALA A 298 1.99 5.81 -13.19
CA ALA A 298 1.89 5.83 -14.65
C ALA A 298 1.20 7.09 -15.20
N LYS A 299 0.40 7.78 -14.37
CA LYS A 299 -0.27 9.02 -14.75
C LYS A 299 0.46 10.26 -14.24
N SER A 300 1.18 10.19 -13.12
CA SER A 300 1.68 11.36 -12.40
C SER A 300 2.65 12.21 -13.21
N GLY A 301 3.59 11.57 -13.92
CA GLY A 301 4.72 12.27 -14.54
C GLY A 301 5.67 12.89 -13.49
N GLU A 302 5.54 12.50 -12.23
CA GLU A 302 6.44 12.90 -11.14
C GLU A 302 7.85 12.34 -11.39
N VAL A 303 8.88 13.09 -10.99
CA VAL A 303 10.28 12.64 -11.10
C VAL A 303 10.48 11.40 -10.21
N GLY A 304 11.14 10.36 -10.73
CA GLY A 304 11.32 9.09 -10.02
C GLY A 304 10.06 8.23 -9.91
N ALA A 305 8.93 8.63 -10.51
CA ALA A 305 7.70 7.84 -10.48
C ALA A 305 7.87 6.45 -11.12
N ALA A 306 8.66 6.36 -12.19
CA ALA A 306 8.89 5.10 -12.88
C ALA A 306 9.74 4.13 -12.04
N GLU A 307 10.76 4.63 -11.34
CA GLU A 307 11.60 3.82 -10.46
C GLU A 307 10.80 3.31 -9.25
N ARG A 308 10.02 4.18 -8.60
CA ARG A 308 9.12 3.78 -7.51
C ARG A 308 8.05 2.78 -7.97
N ALA A 309 7.55 2.94 -9.21
CA ALA A 309 6.62 1.97 -9.79
C ALA A 309 7.27 0.60 -10.02
N GLN A 310 8.54 0.57 -10.45
CA GLN A 310 9.31 -0.66 -10.59
C GLN A 310 9.56 -1.31 -9.22
N GLU A 311 10.03 -0.54 -8.23
CA GLU A 311 10.22 -1.05 -6.86
C GLU A 311 8.93 -1.66 -6.30
N LEU A 312 7.78 -1.06 -6.60
CA LEU A 312 6.49 -1.58 -6.18
C LEU A 312 6.12 -2.89 -6.90
N LEU A 313 6.41 -3.00 -8.20
CA LEU A 313 6.22 -4.24 -8.96
C LEU A 313 7.13 -5.36 -8.45
N ASP A 314 8.42 -5.07 -8.23
CA ASP A 314 9.39 -6.02 -7.67
C ASP A 314 8.93 -6.51 -6.28
N ARG A 315 8.33 -5.61 -5.48
CA ARG A 315 7.73 -5.94 -4.19
C ARG A 315 6.53 -6.89 -4.35
N MET A 316 5.66 -6.68 -5.33
CA MET A 316 4.53 -7.57 -5.63
C MET A 316 5.02 -8.96 -6.09
N GLU A 317 6.02 -9.01 -6.97
CA GLU A 317 6.63 -10.26 -7.41
C GLU A 317 7.18 -11.05 -6.22
N LYS A 318 7.93 -10.37 -5.34
CA LYS A 318 8.49 -11.00 -4.14
C LYS A 318 7.39 -11.55 -3.21
N MET A 319 6.37 -10.76 -2.90
CA MET A 319 5.26 -11.23 -2.05
C MET A 319 4.53 -12.43 -2.66
N TYR A 320 4.36 -12.44 -3.99
CA TYR A 320 3.76 -13.56 -4.69
C TYR A 320 4.65 -14.82 -4.59
N THR A 321 5.97 -14.69 -4.81
CA THR A 321 6.90 -15.81 -4.65
C THR A 321 7.02 -16.30 -3.21
N ASP A 322 6.83 -15.41 -2.23
CA ASP A 322 6.79 -15.73 -0.79
C ASP A 322 5.46 -16.40 -0.38
N GLY A 323 4.51 -16.56 -1.31
CA GLY A 323 3.29 -17.34 -1.14
C GLY A 323 2.01 -16.53 -0.93
N ASP A 324 1.99 -15.23 -1.24
CA ASP A 324 0.76 -14.43 -1.22
C ASP A 324 0.08 -14.38 -2.60
N PRO A 325 -0.98 -15.19 -2.85
CA PRO A 325 -1.66 -15.21 -4.13
C PRO A 325 -2.48 -13.93 -4.41
N ASP A 326 -2.83 -13.15 -3.38
CA ASP A 326 -3.71 -11.98 -3.52
C ASP A 326 -3.03 -10.79 -4.22
N VAL A 327 -1.71 -10.85 -4.37
CA VAL A 327 -0.87 -9.78 -4.95
C VAL A 327 -0.14 -10.21 -6.23
N LYS A 328 -0.54 -11.34 -6.83
CA LYS A 328 0.02 -11.83 -8.10
C LYS A 328 0.02 -10.72 -9.17
N PRO A 329 1.19 -10.31 -9.68
CA PRO A 329 1.28 -9.39 -10.81
C PRO A 329 0.58 -9.94 -12.06
N ASN A 330 0.01 -9.05 -12.86
CA ASN A 330 -0.64 -9.37 -14.13
C ASN A 330 -0.26 -8.36 -15.22
N VAL A 331 -0.72 -8.58 -16.45
CA VAL A 331 -0.46 -7.70 -17.60
C VAL A 331 -0.76 -6.22 -17.30
N ILE A 332 -1.79 -5.93 -16.51
CA ILE A 332 -2.18 -4.57 -16.13
C ILE A 332 -1.11 -3.92 -15.23
N THR A 333 -0.56 -4.65 -14.26
CA THR A 333 0.47 -4.11 -13.35
C THR A 333 1.78 -3.85 -14.09
N TYR A 334 2.22 -4.76 -14.97
CA TYR A 334 3.41 -4.52 -15.81
C TYR A 334 3.20 -3.34 -16.76
N ASN A 335 2.06 -3.30 -17.46
CA ASN A 335 1.74 -2.22 -18.38
C ASN A 335 1.74 -0.85 -17.69
N ALA A 336 1.32 -0.78 -16.43
CA ALA A 336 1.38 0.45 -15.64
C ALA A 336 2.84 0.92 -15.42
N VAL A 337 3.77 0.03 -15.05
CA VAL A 337 5.19 0.39 -14.89
C VAL A 337 5.83 0.78 -16.22
N ILE A 338 5.57 0.01 -17.28
CA ILE A 338 6.06 0.32 -18.63
C ILE A 338 5.55 1.70 -19.09
N THR A 339 4.27 2.00 -18.84
CA THR A 339 3.70 3.32 -19.13
C THR A 339 4.36 4.43 -18.31
N ALA A 340 4.71 4.16 -17.05
CA ALA A 340 5.45 5.11 -16.22
C ALA A 340 6.83 5.42 -16.83
N TYR A 341 7.56 4.41 -17.31
CA TYR A 341 8.82 4.60 -18.04
C TYR A 341 8.62 5.34 -19.37
N ALA A 342 7.57 5.02 -20.13
CA ALA A 342 7.27 5.68 -21.40
C ALA A 342 6.99 7.19 -21.26
N LYS A 343 6.46 7.62 -20.11
CA LYS A 343 6.19 9.02 -19.78
C LYS A 343 7.27 9.70 -18.95
N SER A 344 8.19 8.93 -18.37
CA SER A 344 9.33 9.46 -17.65
C SER A 344 10.24 10.27 -18.59
N ARG A 345 11.07 11.14 -17.99
CA ARG A 345 12.15 11.87 -18.66
C ARG A 345 13.54 11.35 -18.27
N ASP A 346 13.59 10.25 -17.53
CA ASP A 346 14.82 9.66 -17.02
C ASP A 346 15.62 9.04 -18.18
N LYS A 347 16.95 9.08 -18.08
CA LYS A 347 17.85 8.40 -19.03
C LYS A 347 17.68 6.89 -18.87
N GLY A 348 17.77 6.13 -19.97
CA GLY A 348 17.65 4.68 -19.92
C GLY A 348 16.22 4.14 -19.78
N ARG A 349 15.20 5.01 -19.75
CA ARG A 349 13.80 4.62 -19.56
C ARG A 349 13.26 3.67 -20.63
N ALA A 350 13.74 3.79 -21.87
CA ALA A 350 13.30 2.93 -22.97
C ALA A 350 13.89 1.51 -22.85
N GLN A 351 15.14 1.43 -22.38
CA GLN A 351 15.82 0.18 -22.07
C GLN A 351 15.11 -0.54 -20.92
N LYS A 352 14.82 0.17 -19.82
CA LYS A 352 14.06 -0.38 -18.69
C LYS A 352 12.65 -0.86 -19.10
N ALA A 353 11.97 -0.11 -19.96
CA ALA A 353 10.68 -0.52 -20.52
C ALA A 353 10.80 -1.80 -21.39
N GLU A 354 11.85 -1.92 -22.22
CA GLU A 354 12.10 -3.11 -23.03
C GLU A 354 12.52 -4.32 -22.18
N GLU A 355 13.27 -4.10 -21.09
CA GLU A 355 13.63 -5.15 -20.12
C GLU A 355 12.38 -5.75 -19.46
N LEU A 356 11.41 -4.91 -19.06
CA LEU A 356 10.13 -5.39 -18.54
C LEU A 356 9.33 -6.19 -19.58
N LEU A 357 9.33 -5.77 -20.84
CA LEU A 357 8.70 -6.55 -21.92
C LEU A 357 9.36 -7.92 -22.10
N LYS A 358 10.69 -8.00 -22.06
CA LYS A 358 11.42 -9.29 -22.11
C LYS A 358 11.06 -10.16 -20.91
N ARG A 359 11.01 -9.58 -19.72
CA ARG A 359 10.62 -10.28 -18.50
C ARG A 359 9.20 -10.87 -18.60
N MET A 360 8.25 -10.12 -19.12
CA MET A 360 6.89 -10.60 -19.38
C MET A 360 6.87 -11.77 -20.37
N GLN A 361 7.66 -11.70 -21.45
CA GLN A 361 7.80 -12.79 -22.43
C GLN A 361 8.36 -14.06 -21.78
N GLU A 362 9.45 -13.95 -21.03
CA GLU A 362 10.06 -15.08 -20.32
C GLU A 362 9.09 -15.74 -19.34
N LEU A 363 8.34 -14.94 -18.56
CA LEU A 363 7.34 -15.45 -17.62
C LEU A 363 6.17 -16.13 -18.34
N SER A 364 5.72 -15.58 -19.47
CA SER A 364 4.69 -16.19 -20.31
C SER A 364 5.15 -17.52 -20.90
N GLU A 365 6.39 -17.60 -21.38
CA GLU A 365 7.02 -18.83 -21.89
C GLU A 365 7.18 -19.90 -20.80
N GLN A 366 7.35 -19.48 -19.54
CA GLN A 366 7.36 -20.35 -18.36
C GLN A 366 5.95 -20.81 -17.91
N GLY A 367 4.90 -20.40 -18.63
CA GLY A 367 3.51 -20.81 -18.39
C GLY A 367 2.67 -19.83 -17.58
N ASN A 368 3.18 -18.62 -17.28
CA ASN A 368 2.39 -17.58 -16.61
C ASN A 368 1.61 -16.74 -17.64
N THR A 369 0.45 -17.23 -18.07
CA THR A 369 -0.40 -16.54 -19.05
C THR A 369 -0.96 -15.20 -18.57
N ASP A 370 -0.99 -14.95 -17.26
CA ASP A 370 -1.54 -13.70 -16.70
C ASP A 370 -0.67 -12.47 -17.00
N VAL A 371 0.55 -12.66 -17.49
CA VAL A 371 1.52 -11.60 -17.82
C VAL A 371 1.91 -11.60 -19.30
N GLU A 372 1.15 -12.31 -20.15
CA GLU A 372 1.41 -12.32 -21.60
C GLU A 372 1.35 -10.88 -22.16
N PRO A 373 2.40 -10.42 -22.88
CA PRO A 373 2.42 -9.07 -23.46
C PRO A 373 1.29 -8.86 -24.46
N ASP A 374 0.54 -7.78 -24.28
CA ASP A 374 -0.56 -7.39 -25.16
C ASP A 374 -0.18 -6.20 -26.06
N VAL A 375 -1.13 -5.76 -26.89
CA VAL A 375 -0.97 -4.58 -27.75
C VAL A 375 -0.59 -3.33 -26.94
N VAL A 376 -1.10 -3.19 -25.71
CA VAL A 376 -0.81 -2.05 -24.83
C VAL A 376 0.64 -2.11 -24.36
N THR A 377 1.17 -3.30 -24.04
CA THR A 377 2.57 -3.50 -23.69
C THR A 377 3.49 -3.03 -24.80
N TYR A 378 3.33 -3.58 -26.02
CA TYR A 378 4.18 -3.22 -27.16
C TYR A 378 4.10 -1.74 -27.50
N ASN A 379 2.89 -1.17 -27.56
CA ASN A 379 2.70 0.25 -27.85
C ASN A 379 3.40 1.14 -26.81
N SER A 380 3.35 0.77 -25.53
CA SER A 380 3.98 1.55 -24.46
C SER A 380 5.52 1.52 -24.55
N VAL A 381 6.12 0.37 -24.90
CA VAL A 381 7.58 0.26 -25.11
C VAL A 381 8.01 1.01 -26.38
N ILE A 382 7.23 0.91 -27.46
CA ILE A 382 7.48 1.67 -28.71
C ILE A 382 7.42 3.17 -28.43
N ASP A 383 6.42 3.64 -27.66
CA ASP A 383 6.29 5.04 -27.24
C ASP A 383 7.48 5.49 -26.38
N ALA A 384 7.98 4.62 -25.48
CA ALA A 384 9.17 4.90 -24.69
C ALA A 384 10.40 5.12 -25.58
N TRP A 385 10.66 4.22 -26.53
CA TRP A 385 11.76 4.37 -27.50
C TRP A 385 11.58 5.59 -28.40
N ALA A 386 10.39 5.81 -28.95
CA ALA A 386 10.11 6.95 -29.83
C ALA A 386 10.39 8.29 -29.16
N LYS A 387 10.13 8.39 -27.85
CA LYS A 387 10.38 9.61 -27.07
C LYS A 387 11.79 9.68 -26.46
N ALA A 388 12.59 8.62 -26.49
CA ALA A 388 13.90 8.57 -25.82
C ALA A 388 14.90 9.58 -26.40
N GLY A 389 14.80 9.87 -27.71
CA GLY A 389 15.68 10.81 -28.40
C GLY A 389 17.14 10.34 -28.51
N GLU A 390 17.41 9.07 -28.22
CA GLU A 390 18.75 8.47 -28.28
C GLU A 390 19.06 7.97 -29.70
N ARG A 391 20.34 7.83 -30.03
CA ARG A 391 20.74 7.34 -31.36
C ARG A 391 20.31 5.88 -31.50
N GLY A 392 19.58 5.58 -32.57
CA GLY A 392 19.06 4.23 -32.84
C GLY A 392 17.70 3.94 -32.19
N SER A 393 17.12 4.85 -31.40
CA SER A 393 15.80 4.63 -30.80
C SER A 393 14.70 4.39 -31.83
N ALA A 394 14.73 5.08 -32.97
CA ALA A 394 13.78 4.87 -34.06
C ALA A 394 13.89 3.45 -34.66
N VAL A 395 15.11 2.95 -34.85
CA VAL A 395 15.35 1.58 -35.35
C VAL A 395 14.85 0.54 -34.34
N ARG A 396 15.06 0.76 -33.04
CA ARG A 396 14.55 -0.13 -31.99
C ARG A 396 13.02 -0.13 -31.94
N ALA A 397 12.39 1.04 -32.05
CA ALA A 397 10.94 1.16 -32.13
C ALA A 397 10.37 0.41 -33.35
N GLU A 398 11.01 0.53 -34.51
CA GLU A 398 10.63 -0.18 -35.74
C GLU A 398 10.80 -1.70 -35.60
N GLN A 399 11.89 -2.17 -34.99
CA GLN A 399 12.10 -3.59 -34.70
C GLN A 399 11.00 -4.17 -33.81
N LEU A 400 10.59 -3.44 -32.77
CA LEU A 400 9.50 -3.86 -31.88
C LEU A 400 8.15 -3.89 -32.60
N LEU A 401 7.87 -2.89 -33.46
CA LEU A 401 6.66 -2.87 -34.27
C LEU A 401 6.60 -4.06 -35.24
N ASN A 402 7.71 -4.37 -35.92
CA ASN A 402 7.82 -5.52 -36.82
C ASN A 402 7.64 -6.85 -36.06
N ARG A 403 8.18 -6.95 -34.84
CA ARG A 403 7.98 -8.12 -33.97
C ARG A 403 6.51 -8.29 -33.61
N MET A 404 5.84 -7.21 -33.18
CA MET A 404 4.41 -7.24 -32.86
C MET A 404 3.57 -7.68 -34.08
N GLN A 405 3.84 -7.13 -35.27
CA GLN A 405 3.14 -7.53 -36.50
C GLN A 405 3.37 -9.00 -36.88
N THR A 406 4.59 -9.51 -36.66
CA THR A 406 4.91 -10.92 -36.92
C THR A 406 4.12 -11.84 -35.99
N LEU A 407 4.07 -11.51 -34.69
CA LEU A 407 3.32 -12.27 -33.69
C LEU A 407 1.81 -12.24 -33.95
N TYR A 408 1.29 -11.08 -34.39
CA TYR A 408 -0.10 -10.96 -34.83
C TYR A 408 -0.41 -11.87 -36.01
N ARG A 409 0.46 -11.87 -37.04
CA ARG A 409 0.30 -12.73 -38.23
C ARG A 409 0.41 -14.22 -37.91
N SER A 410 1.16 -14.60 -36.89
CA SER A 410 1.25 -16.00 -36.42
C SER A 410 0.06 -16.45 -35.56
N GLY A 411 -0.94 -15.59 -35.35
CA GLY A 411 -2.20 -15.96 -34.69
C GLY A 411 -2.26 -15.78 -33.17
N CYS A 412 -1.30 -15.05 -32.58
CA CYS A 412 -1.30 -14.70 -31.16
C CYS A 412 -2.54 -13.84 -30.83
N THR A 413 -3.45 -14.36 -30.00
CA THR A 413 -4.78 -13.77 -29.75
C THR A 413 -4.73 -12.50 -28.90
N GLU A 414 -3.76 -12.38 -28.00
CA GLU A 414 -3.56 -11.21 -27.13
C GLU A 414 -3.10 -9.96 -27.90
N LEU A 415 -2.72 -10.13 -29.18
CA LEU A 415 -2.34 -9.04 -30.08
C LEU A 415 -3.44 -8.63 -31.06
N LYS A 416 -4.64 -9.22 -30.96
CA LYS A 416 -5.81 -8.85 -31.78
C LYS A 416 -6.54 -7.64 -31.24
#